data_AF-A0A956YUV4-F1
#
_entry.id   AF-A0A956YUV4-F1
#
_cell.length_a   1.000
_cell.length_b   1.000
_cell.length_c   1.000
_cell.angle_alpha   90.00
_cell.angle_beta   90.00
_cell.angle_gamma   90.00
#
_symmetry.space_group_name_H-M   'P 1'
#
loop_
_entity.id
_entity.type
_entity.pdbx_description
1 polymer ?
#
loop_
_entity_poly.entity_id
_entity_poly.type
_entity_poly.pdbx_seq_one_letter_code
_entity_poly.pdbx_strand_id
1 'polypeptide(L)'
;MPVTNVASDRSAYCYIGKLRRKRQTNELAVMNFTRREERMRQTVYRPMILVMVLIALLLSLSACGGKKNDEPASESAAAAPVEAAAAMVGDPAAGEKVYQVSCVACHGPDARGMQGLGKSLHPEDSNFISERTDAELVEYIKVGRRIDDPLNTTGIDMPPKGGNPAMTEEQMYDVVAFMRTLDE
;
A
#
# COMPACT_ATOMS: atom_id res chain seq x y z
N MET A 1 15.14 -8.88 -74.43
CA MET A 1 14.44 -9.72 -73.44
C MET A 1 15.04 -9.41 -72.07
N PRO A 2 14.30 -8.82 -71.10
CA PRO A 2 14.81 -8.66 -69.74
C PRO A 2 14.42 -9.88 -68.90
N VAL A 3 15.42 -10.53 -68.29
CA VAL A 3 15.19 -11.47 -67.18
C VAL A 3 15.26 -10.68 -65.88
N THR A 4 14.12 -10.55 -65.21
CA THR A 4 14.00 -9.86 -63.91
C THR A 4 14.41 -10.78 -62.77
N ASN A 5 15.09 -10.18 -61.79
CA ASN A 5 15.73 -10.80 -60.65
C ASN A 5 14.68 -11.11 -59.55
N VAL A 6 14.38 -12.40 -59.33
CA VAL A 6 13.38 -12.92 -58.35
C VAL A 6 14.07 -13.50 -57.09
N ALA A 7 15.16 -12.89 -56.61
CA ALA A 7 15.91 -13.43 -55.46
C ALA A 7 15.69 -12.70 -54.12
N SER A 8 15.09 -11.49 -54.11
CA SER A 8 15.01 -10.64 -52.91
C SER A 8 13.81 -10.91 -51.99
N ASP A 9 12.77 -11.60 -52.44
CA ASP A 9 11.50 -11.67 -51.70
C ASP A 9 11.47 -12.74 -50.58
N ARG A 10 12.16 -13.87 -50.76
CA ARG A 10 12.01 -15.04 -49.86
C ARG A 10 12.46 -14.78 -48.42
N SER A 11 13.41 -13.87 -48.22
CA SER A 11 13.94 -13.56 -46.88
C SER A 11 12.95 -12.74 -46.05
N ALA A 12 12.26 -11.78 -46.68
CA ALA A 12 11.26 -10.95 -46.02
C ALA A 12 10.05 -11.76 -45.56
N TYR A 13 9.56 -12.69 -46.38
CA TYR A 13 8.44 -13.59 -46.04
C TYR A 13 8.76 -14.53 -44.85
N CYS A 14 10.01 -14.98 -44.73
CA CYS A 14 10.43 -15.82 -43.61
C CYS A 14 10.48 -15.04 -42.28
N TYR A 15 10.89 -13.77 -42.33
CA TYR A 15 10.97 -12.90 -41.16
C TYR A 15 9.60 -12.51 -40.60
N ILE A 16 8.67 -12.07 -41.47
CA ILE A 16 7.30 -11.74 -41.05
C ILE A 16 6.56 -12.97 -40.49
N GLY A 17 6.85 -14.17 -41.00
CA GLY A 17 6.29 -15.42 -40.48
C GLY A 17 6.77 -15.78 -39.06
N LYS A 18 8.01 -15.41 -38.69
CA LYS A 18 8.53 -15.61 -37.31
C LYS A 18 7.91 -14.60 -36.34
N LEU A 19 7.79 -13.34 -36.74
CA LEU A 19 7.17 -12.30 -35.91
C LEU A 19 5.68 -12.59 -35.65
N ARG A 20 4.94 -13.04 -36.67
CA ARG A 20 3.53 -13.42 -36.53
C ARG A 20 3.34 -14.62 -35.59
N ARG A 21 4.20 -15.64 -35.68
CA ARG A 21 4.19 -16.78 -34.74
C ARG A 21 4.47 -16.36 -33.30
N LYS A 22 5.47 -15.49 -33.07
CA LYS A 22 5.81 -15.01 -31.71
C LYS A 22 4.70 -14.16 -31.09
N ARG A 23 4.00 -13.36 -31.90
CA ARG A 23 2.84 -12.58 -31.44
C ARG A 23 1.66 -13.50 -31.08
N GLN A 24 1.39 -14.52 -31.90
CA GLN A 24 0.31 -15.49 -31.65
C GLN A 24 0.55 -16.38 -30.42
N THR A 25 1.80 -16.79 -30.16
CA THR A 25 2.12 -17.55 -28.93
C THR A 25 2.01 -16.69 -27.67
N ASN A 26 2.34 -15.41 -27.76
CA ASN A 26 2.21 -14.47 -26.64
C ASN A 26 0.73 -14.21 -26.31
N GLU A 27 -0.14 -14.02 -27.31
CA GLU A 27 -1.57 -13.80 -27.07
C GLU A 27 -2.27 -15.03 -26.46
N LEU A 28 -1.91 -16.24 -26.90
CA LEU A 28 -2.43 -17.48 -26.29
C LEU A 28 -1.93 -17.67 -24.85
N ALA A 29 -0.69 -17.30 -24.55
CA ALA A 29 -0.15 -17.36 -23.19
C ALA A 29 -0.86 -16.36 -22.26
N VAL A 30 -1.08 -15.12 -22.73
CA VAL A 30 -1.82 -14.08 -21.98
C VAL A 30 -3.27 -14.52 -21.74
N MET A 31 -3.97 -15.02 -22.76
CA MET A 31 -5.35 -15.51 -22.59
C MET A 31 -5.46 -16.73 -21.65
N ASN A 32 -4.47 -17.61 -21.63
CA ASN A 32 -4.45 -18.75 -20.70
C ASN A 32 -4.09 -18.33 -19.27
N PHE A 33 -3.25 -17.31 -19.11
CA PHE A 33 -2.90 -16.73 -17.81
C PHE A 33 -4.09 -16.00 -17.19
N THR A 34 -4.76 -15.10 -17.93
CA THR A 34 -5.95 -14.40 -17.46
C THR A 34 -7.07 -15.36 -17.10
N ARG A 35 -7.30 -16.41 -17.92
CA ARG A 35 -8.28 -17.45 -17.63
C ARG A 35 -7.94 -18.29 -16.38
N ARG A 36 -6.66 -18.42 -16.03
CA ARG A 36 -6.20 -19.13 -14.81
C ARG A 36 -6.40 -18.27 -13.56
N GLU A 37 -6.16 -16.97 -13.64
CA GLU A 37 -6.43 -16.01 -12.57
C GLU A 37 -7.94 -15.85 -12.32
N GLU A 38 -8.74 -15.71 -13.39
CA GLU A 38 -10.20 -15.67 -13.29
C GLU A 38 -10.77 -16.95 -12.70
N ARG A 39 -10.23 -18.12 -13.08
CA ARG A 39 -10.65 -19.41 -12.54
C ARG A 39 -10.29 -19.54 -11.06
N MET A 40 -9.11 -19.11 -10.62
CA MET A 40 -8.74 -19.10 -9.19
C MET A 40 -9.61 -18.14 -8.38
N ARG A 41 -9.84 -16.93 -8.90
CA ARG A 41 -10.74 -15.96 -8.26
C ARG A 41 -12.16 -16.53 -8.16
N GLN A 42 -12.67 -17.21 -9.19
CA GLN A 42 -13.98 -17.85 -9.16
C GLN A 42 -14.05 -19.09 -8.26
N THR A 43 -13.00 -19.91 -8.16
CA THR A 43 -13.04 -21.11 -7.32
C THR A 43 -12.78 -20.82 -5.85
N VAL A 44 -12.10 -19.73 -5.49
CA VAL A 44 -11.77 -19.38 -4.10
C VAL A 44 -12.70 -18.30 -3.55
N TYR A 45 -12.86 -17.17 -4.26
CA TYR A 45 -13.67 -16.06 -3.73
C TYR A 45 -15.18 -16.33 -3.82
N ARG A 46 -15.65 -17.09 -4.81
CA ARG A 46 -17.09 -17.35 -4.97
C ARG A 46 -17.68 -18.22 -3.84
N PRO A 47 -17.07 -19.35 -3.41
CA PRO A 47 -17.54 -20.05 -2.22
C PRO A 47 -17.30 -19.25 -0.94
N MET A 48 -16.18 -18.51 -0.84
CA MET A 48 -15.89 -17.67 0.33
C MET A 48 -16.95 -16.56 0.53
N ILE A 49 -17.36 -15.89 -0.53
CA ILE A 49 -18.43 -14.86 -0.49
C ILE A 49 -19.77 -15.50 -0.10
N LEU A 50 -20.11 -16.68 -0.63
CA LEU A 50 -21.35 -17.38 -0.25
C LEU A 50 -21.35 -17.76 1.24
N VAL A 51 -20.22 -18.22 1.77
CA VAL A 51 -20.06 -18.53 3.21
C VAL A 51 -20.17 -17.27 4.05
N MET A 52 -19.53 -16.17 3.67
CA MET A 52 -19.61 -14.88 4.38
C MET A 52 -21.03 -14.32 4.41
N VAL A 53 -21.78 -14.42 3.30
CA VAL A 53 -23.19 -14.00 3.23
C VAL A 53 -24.09 -14.89 4.08
N LEU A 54 -23.86 -16.21 4.09
CA LEU A 54 -24.58 -17.13 4.98
C LEU A 54 -24.31 -16.85 6.46
N ILE A 55 -23.06 -16.57 6.83
CA ILE A 55 -22.69 -16.20 8.20
C ILE A 55 -23.37 -14.88 8.61
N ALA A 56 -23.38 -13.87 7.73
CA ALA A 56 -24.04 -12.59 7.99
C ALA A 56 -25.57 -12.74 8.14
N LEU A 57 -26.21 -13.57 7.31
CA LEU A 57 -27.62 -13.94 7.45
C LEU A 57 -27.89 -14.65 8.77
N LEU A 58 -27.05 -15.61 9.16
CA LEU A 58 -27.18 -16.32 10.45
C LEU A 58 -27.00 -15.37 11.64
N LEU A 59 -26.07 -14.43 11.59
CA LEU A 59 -25.86 -13.41 12.62
C LEU A 59 -27.06 -12.46 12.74
N SER A 60 -27.73 -12.16 11.62
CA SER A 60 -28.91 -11.30 11.58
C SER A 60 -30.14 -11.92 12.25
N LEU A 61 -30.28 -13.26 12.23
CA LEU A 61 -31.37 -13.95 12.92
C LEU A 61 -31.17 -14.12 14.44
N SER A 62 -29.97 -13.85 14.97
CA SER A 62 -29.69 -13.99 16.40
C SER A 62 -29.74 -12.67 17.20
N ALA A 63 -30.09 -11.56 16.55
CA ALA A 63 -30.16 -10.23 17.18
C ALA A 63 -31.61 -9.79 17.44
N CYS A 64 -32.36 -10.58 18.22
CA CYS A 64 -33.55 -10.12 18.92
C CYS A 64 -33.45 -10.51 20.39
N GLY A 65 -32.76 -9.67 21.18
CA GLY A 65 -32.55 -9.87 22.61
C GLY A 65 -31.78 -8.69 23.19
N GLY A 66 -32.51 -7.66 23.62
CA GLY A 66 -31.99 -6.33 23.91
C GLY A 66 -31.05 -6.20 25.11
N LYS A 67 -30.21 -5.15 25.05
CA LYS A 67 -29.76 -4.39 26.23
C LYS A 67 -29.50 -2.95 25.80
N LYS A 68 -30.37 -2.07 26.29
CA LYS A 68 -30.22 -0.61 26.24
C LYS A 68 -28.97 -0.25 27.03
N ASN A 69 -28.02 0.42 26.40
CA ASN A 69 -27.04 1.23 27.08
C ASN A 69 -26.96 2.54 26.32
N ASP A 70 -27.08 3.60 27.10
CA ASP A 70 -27.36 4.96 26.72
C ASP A 70 -26.30 5.53 25.78
N GLU A 71 -26.77 5.89 24.60
CA GLU A 71 -26.22 7.00 23.84
C GLU A 71 -26.61 8.30 24.58
N PRO A 72 -25.76 9.33 24.52
CA PRO A 72 -26.32 10.52 23.91
C PRO A 72 -25.50 10.91 22.69
N ALA A 73 -26.21 10.97 21.57
CA ALA A 73 -25.81 11.75 20.43
C ALA A 73 -25.74 13.22 20.88
N SER A 74 -24.68 13.91 20.52
CA SER A 74 -24.83 15.25 19.97
C SER A 74 -23.58 15.63 19.18
N GLU A 75 -23.77 15.64 17.87
CA GLU A 75 -23.25 16.63 16.94
C GLU A 75 -23.01 18.00 17.59
N SER A 76 -21.85 18.62 17.34
CA SER A 76 -21.73 20.08 17.25
C SER A 76 -20.43 20.45 16.54
N ALA A 77 -20.56 20.98 15.33
CA ALA A 77 -19.55 21.82 14.74
C ALA A 77 -19.64 23.21 15.38
N ALA A 78 -18.55 23.68 15.99
CA ALA A 78 -17.95 25.00 15.78
C ALA A 78 -17.01 25.42 16.93
N ALA A 79 -15.91 26.04 16.52
CA ALA A 79 -15.01 26.91 17.26
C ALA A 79 -14.00 26.24 18.22
N ALA A 80 -12.76 26.23 17.74
CA ALA A 80 -11.55 26.02 18.52
C ALA A 80 -11.42 26.99 19.71
N PRO A 81 -10.57 26.64 20.68
CA PRO A 81 -9.44 27.49 20.99
C PRO A 81 -8.15 26.83 20.51
N VAL A 82 -7.28 27.68 19.97
CA VAL A 82 -5.88 27.37 19.69
C VAL A 82 -5.20 27.21 21.06
N GLU A 83 -5.30 26.03 21.65
CA GLU A 83 -4.45 25.64 22.77
C GLU A 83 -3.15 25.10 22.20
N ALA A 84 -2.04 25.69 22.67
CA ALA A 84 -0.70 25.21 22.42
C ALA A 84 -0.65 23.69 22.57
N ALA A 85 -0.08 23.01 21.58
CA ALA A 85 0.11 21.58 21.54
C ALA A 85 0.63 21.06 22.90
N ALA A 86 -0.30 20.56 23.72
CA ALA A 86 0.03 19.50 24.64
C ALA A 86 0.64 18.41 23.77
N ALA A 87 1.86 18.00 24.07
CA ALA A 87 2.54 16.95 23.32
C ALA A 87 1.60 15.75 23.23
N MET A 88 1.07 15.49 22.02
CA MET A 88 0.26 14.31 21.79
C MET A 88 1.17 13.11 22.01
N VAL A 89 0.82 12.27 22.98
CA VAL A 89 1.52 11.02 23.26
C VAL A 89 0.80 9.94 22.44
N GLY A 90 1.51 9.31 21.51
CA GLY A 90 0.95 8.23 20.69
C GLY A 90 0.91 6.88 21.42
N ASP A 91 0.04 5.99 20.96
CA ASP A 91 -0.02 4.58 21.39
C ASP A 91 0.78 3.70 20.41
N PRO A 92 1.89 3.05 20.84
CA PRO A 92 2.69 2.21 19.96
C PRO A 92 1.93 0.98 19.42
N ALA A 93 0.97 0.43 20.17
CA ALA A 93 0.18 -0.72 19.71
C ALA A 93 -0.86 -0.32 18.65
N ALA A 94 -1.39 0.90 18.73
CA ALA A 94 -2.19 1.49 17.65
C ALA A 94 -1.29 1.83 16.44
N GLY A 95 -0.10 2.35 16.71
CA GLY A 95 0.91 2.71 15.73
C GLY A 95 1.36 1.55 14.86
N GLU A 96 1.58 0.38 15.47
CA GLU A 96 1.92 -0.84 14.73
C GLU A 96 0.83 -1.19 13.70
N LYS A 97 -0.45 -1.04 14.06
CA LYS A 97 -1.56 -1.31 13.10
C LYS A 97 -1.55 -0.33 11.94
N VAL A 98 -1.29 0.96 12.20
CA VAL A 98 -1.14 1.98 11.16
C VAL A 98 0.06 1.65 10.25
N TYR A 99 1.18 1.27 10.85
CA TYR A 99 2.40 0.86 10.16
C TYR A 99 2.16 -0.31 9.20
N GLN A 100 1.48 -1.36 9.69
CA GLN A 100 1.15 -2.55 8.90
C GLN A 100 0.18 -2.27 7.75
N VAL A 101 -0.58 -1.17 7.80
CA VAL A 101 -1.50 -0.80 6.71
C VAL A 101 -0.82 0.13 5.70
N SER A 102 -0.06 1.12 6.16
CA SER A 102 0.38 2.24 5.32
C SER A 102 1.89 2.26 5.02
N CYS A 103 2.71 1.62 5.85
CA CYS A 103 4.16 1.81 5.82
C CYS A 103 4.92 0.53 5.41
N VAL A 104 4.40 -0.64 5.82
CA VAL A 104 5.04 -1.95 5.63
C VAL A 104 5.39 -2.26 4.18
N ALA A 105 4.57 -1.80 3.23
CA ALA A 105 4.74 -2.08 1.81
C ALA A 105 6.03 -1.49 1.22
N CYS A 106 6.67 -0.55 1.91
CA CYS A 106 7.95 0.04 1.50
C CYS A 106 9.04 -0.18 2.55
N HIS A 107 8.70 -0.13 3.84
CA HIS A 107 9.66 -0.21 4.94
C HIS A 107 9.82 -1.63 5.53
N GLY A 108 9.07 -2.61 5.03
CA GLY A 108 9.18 -4.02 5.43
C GLY A 108 8.43 -4.36 6.73
N PRO A 109 8.16 -5.65 7.01
CA PRO A 109 7.40 -6.09 8.19
C PRO A 109 8.09 -5.74 9.51
N ASP A 110 9.42 -5.78 9.53
CA ASP A 110 10.24 -5.51 10.71
C ASP A 110 10.83 -4.09 10.71
N ALA A 111 10.34 -3.20 9.85
CA ALA A 111 10.86 -1.83 9.70
C ALA A 111 12.35 -1.68 9.33
N ARG A 112 13.00 -2.75 8.90
CA ARG A 112 14.40 -2.76 8.42
C ARG A 112 14.59 -2.26 6.99
N GLY A 113 13.52 -1.80 6.34
CA GLY A 113 13.53 -1.35 4.96
C GLY A 113 13.55 -2.48 3.95
N MET A 114 13.48 -2.10 2.67
CA MET A 114 13.55 -3.02 1.55
C MET A 114 14.46 -2.44 0.46
N GLN A 115 15.30 -3.29 -0.13
CA GLN A 115 16.24 -2.85 -1.16
C GLN A 115 15.50 -2.24 -2.37
N GLY A 116 15.89 -1.03 -2.73
CA GLY A 116 15.25 -0.28 -3.83
C GLY A 116 13.88 0.34 -3.49
N LEU A 117 13.43 0.29 -2.23
CA LEU A 117 12.19 0.91 -1.77
C LEU A 117 12.47 1.79 -0.52
N GLY A 118 11.79 1.51 0.60
CA GLY A 118 11.91 2.26 1.84
C GLY A 118 13.20 1.91 2.60
N LYS A 119 13.76 2.91 3.28
CA LYS A 119 14.92 2.73 4.16
C LYS A 119 14.55 2.05 5.46
N SER A 120 15.56 1.53 6.15
CA SER A 120 15.42 1.10 7.54
C SER A 120 15.00 2.27 8.43
N LEU A 121 14.13 1.97 9.40
CA LEU A 121 13.68 2.86 10.46
C LEU A 121 14.31 2.50 11.81
N HIS A 122 15.26 1.55 11.83
CA HIS A 122 15.97 1.18 13.05
C HIS A 122 17.15 2.13 13.31
N PRO A 123 17.45 2.43 14.58
CA PRO A 123 18.54 3.34 14.95
C PRO A 123 19.92 2.77 14.63
N GLU A 124 20.10 1.44 14.60
CA GLU A 124 21.40 0.86 14.21
C GLU A 124 21.78 1.16 12.75
N ASP A 125 20.79 1.42 11.90
CA ASP A 125 20.98 1.69 10.49
C ASP A 125 20.98 3.20 10.20
N SER A 126 20.26 4.01 10.99
CA SER A 126 20.19 5.46 10.81
C SER A 126 19.70 6.20 12.06
N ASN A 127 20.37 7.32 12.38
CA ASN A 127 19.91 8.25 13.42
C ASN A 127 18.70 9.11 13.01
N PHE A 128 18.07 8.85 11.86
CA PHE A 128 17.01 9.72 11.36
C PHE A 128 15.88 9.87 12.37
N ILE A 129 15.46 8.80 13.04
CA ILE A 129 14.35 8.85 13.99
C ILE A 129 14.80 9.40 15.34
N SER A 130 15.93 8.93 15.85
CA SER A 130 16.45 9.30 17.18
C SER A 130 16.83 10.77 17.32
N GLU A 131 17.26 11.45 16.25
CA GLU A 131 17.66 12.86 16.28
C GLU A 131 16.52 13.88 16.10
N ARG A 132 15.31 13.44 15.76
CA ARG A 132 14.14 14.35 15.61
C ARG A 132 13.18 14.17 16.76
N THR A 133 12.44 15.23 17.07
CA THR A 133 11.28 15.18 17.95
C THR A 133 10.10 14.49 17.27
N ASP A 134 9.12 14.04 18.06
CA ASP A 134 7.93 13.37 17.51
C ASP A 134 7.13 14.29 16.60
N ALA A 135 7.03 15.58 16.95
CA ALA A 135 6.36 16.57 16.10
C ALA A 135 7.07 16.75 14.74
N GLU A 136 8.40 16.77 14.72
CA GLU A 136 9.17 16.85 13.47
C GLU A 136 8.98 15.59 12.60
N LEU A 137 8.89 14.40 13.22
CA LEU A 137 8.60 13.17 12.51
C LEU A 137 7.17 13.15 11.95
N VAL A 138 6.18 13.64 12.71
CA VAL A 138 4.80 13.77 12.23
C VAL A 138 4.74 14.73 11.04
N GLU A 139 5.40 15.89 11.10
CA GLU A 139 5.48 16.83 9.96
C GLU A 139 6.18 16.20 8.76
N TYR A 140 7.24 15.43 8.98
CA TYR A 140 7.91 14.69 7.92
C TYR A 140 6.98 13.65 7.29
N ILE A 141 6.17 12.93 8.08
CA ILE A 141 5.20 11.96 7.57
C ILE A 141 4.08 12.68 6.79
N LYS A 142 3.61 13.85 7.24
CA LYS A 142 2.57 14.64 6.54
C LYS A 142 2.98 14.98 5.11
N VAL A 143 4.23 15.33 4.89
CA VAL A 143 4.74 15.77 3.58
C VAL A 143 5.39 14.63 2.79
N GLY A 144 6.04 13.70 3.47
CA GLY A 144 6.91 12.71 2.86
C GLY A 144 8.21 13.31 2.29
N ARG A 145 8.87 12.58 1.40
CA ARG A 145 10.07 13.05 0.68
C ARG A 145 9.96 12.71 -0.78
N ARG A 146 10.03 13.74 -1.62
CA ARG A 146 9.85 13.61 -3.05
C ARG A 146 11.07 13.03 -3.77
N ILE A 147 10.88 12.53 -4.98
CA ILE A 147 11.98 12.03 -5.85
C ILE A 147 13.02 13.12 -6.15
N ASP A 148 12.59 14.37 -6.29
CA ASP A 148 13.43 15.53 -6.64
C ASP A 148 14.10 16.20 -5.43
N ASP A 149 13.84 15.72 -4.21
CA ASP A 149 14.52 16.22 -3.01
C ASP A 149 16.02 15.83 -3.06
N PRO A 150 16.95 16.79 -2.88
CA PRO A 150 18.38 16.52 -2.95
C PRO A 150 18.88 15.53 -1.89
N LEU A 151 18.13 15.35 -0.80
CA LEU A 151 18.41 14.38 0.26
C LEU A 151 17.71 13.04 0.03
N ASN A 152 16.95 12.87 -1.06
CA ASN A 152 16.43 11.57 -1.47
C ASN A 152 17.56 10.74 -2.08
N THR A 153 17.94 9.67 -1.38
CA THR A 153 19.02 8.77 -1.79
C THR A 153 18.52 7.45 -2.36
N THR A 154 17.22 7.17 -2.30
CA THR A 154 16.63 5.95 -2.87
C THR A 154 16.18 6.15 -4.31
N GLY A 155 15.94 7.41 -4.72
CA GLY A 155 15.36 7.74 -6.03
C GLY A 155 13.87 7.38 -6.14
N ILE A 156 13.24 7.04 -5.02
CA ILE A 156 11.83 6.66 -4.93
C ILE A 156 11.10 7.66 -4.04
N ASP A 157 9.87 8.01 -4.43
CA ASP A 157 9.00 8.90 -3.67
C ASP A 157 8.58 8.23 -2.36
N MET A 158 8.79 8.91 -1.23
CA MET A 158 8.04 8.63 -0.01
C MET A 158 6.82 9.57 -0.03
N PRO A 159 5.63 9.08 -0.40
CA PRO A 159 4.46 9.94 -0.56
C PRO A 159 4.00 10.54 0.77
N PRO A 160 3.29 11.69 0.73
CA PRO A 160 2.59 12.25 1.88
C PRO A 160 1.78 11.18 2.61
N LYS A 161 1.90 11.12 3.93
CA LYS A 161 1.18 10.18 4.81
C LYS A 161 1.32 8.71 4.41
N GLY A 162 2.46 8.31 3.84
CA GLY A 162 2.68 6.95 3.37
C GLY A 162 1.71 6.52 2.25
N GLY A 163 1.14 7.49 1.52
CA GLY A 163 0.14 7.23 0.49
C GLY A 163 -1.28 7.07 1.00
N ASN A 164 -1.52 7.28 2.31
CA ASN A 164 -2.84 7.28 2.91
C ASN A 164 -3.31 8.72 3.24
N PRO A 165 -4.02 9.40 2.32
CA PRO A 165 -4.47 10.77 2.55
C PRO A 165 -5.47 10.90 3.72
N ALA A 166 -6.14 9.81 4.07
CA ALA A 166 -7.11 9.76 5.16
C ALA A 166 -6.47 9.57 6.55
N MET A 167 -5.15 9.36 6.63
CA MET A 167 -4.47 9.19 7.92
C MET A 167 -4.58 10.47 8.76
N THR A 168 -5.08 10.32 9.98
CA THR A 168 -5.27 11.44 10.93
C THR A 168 -3.94 11.81 11.59
N GLU A 169 -3.91 12.96 12.27
CA GLU A 169 -2.74 13.40 13.02
C GLU A 169 -2.45 12.51 14.22
N GLU A 170 -3.49 12.11 14.95
CA GLU A 170 -3.42 11.10 16.02
C GLU A 170 -2.74 9.81 15.53
N GLN A 171 -3.17 9.28 14.38
CA GLN A 171 -2.56 8.08 13.79
C GLN A 171 -1.08 8.26 13.41
N MET A 172 -0.66 9.48 13.06
CA MET A 172 0.75 9.79 12.81
C MET A 172 1.55 9.82 14.12
N TYR A 173 0.98 10.34 15.21
CA TYR A 173 1.63 10.25 16.52
C TYR A 173 1.73 8.80 17.00
N ASP A 174 0.69 7.99 16.79
CA ASP A 174 0.71 6.57 17.11
C ASP A 174 1.83 5.84 16.34
N VAL A 175 1.94 6.06 15.02
CA VAL A 175 3.00 5.40 14.23
C VAL A 175 4.40 5.86 14.63
N VAL A 176 4.56 7.13 15.02
CA VAL A 176 5.84 7.62 15.57
C VAL A 176 6.13 6.95 16.90
N ALA A 177 5.15 6.80 17.80
CA ALA A 177 5.32 6.08 19.06
C ALA A 177 5.75 4.61 18.82
N PHE A 178 5.19 3.93 17.83
CA PHE A 178 5.66 2.60 17.41
C PHE A 178 7.11 2.63 16.89
N MET A 179 7.48 3.63 16.08
CA MET A 179 8.86 3.75 15.60
C MET A 179 9.85 3.95 16.75
N ARG A 180 9.44 4.60 17.86
CA ARG A 180 10.29 4.73 19.06
C ARG A 180 10.54 3.41 19.77
N THR A 181 9.62 2.45 19.70
CA THR A 181 9.86 1.13 20.31
C THR A 181 10.87 0.29 19.54
N LEU A 182 11.28 0.72 18.33
CA LEU A 182 12.36 0.07 17.58
C LEU A 182 13.74 0.40 18.18
N ASP A 183 13.82 1.43 19.04
CA ASP A 183 15.06 1.82 19.71
C ASP A 183 15.36 0.99 20.98
N GLU A 184 14.42 0.13 21.39
CA GLU A 184 14.47 -0.68 22.63
C GLU A 184 14.93 -2.12 22.39
#